data_AF-A0A7X6Z8B7-F1
#
_entry.id   AF-A0A7X6Z8B7-F1
#
_cell.length_a   1.000
_cell.length_b   1.000
_cell.length_c   1.000
_cell.angle_alpha   90.00
_cell.angle_beta   90.00
_cell.angle_gamma   90.00
#
_symmetry.space_group_name_H-M   'P 1'
#
loop_
_entity.id
_entity.type
_entity.pdbx_description
1 polymer ?
#
loop_
_entity_poly.entity_id
_entity_poly.type
_entity_poly.pdbx_seq_one_letter_code
_entity_poly.pdbx_strand_id
1 'polypeptide(L)'
;MKKTLSQKTRRLLALGMPLVAAALVLASCAQAASPTSTEATTTKNTTAATAATTTNTTTTTTTAATVQLVDADEALAILDNKPDALLIDVRTEAEFKSGHIEGALLLPIDQLQAKLSELPKDKATPLVVYCRSGNRSATAAQILL
;
A
#
# COMPACT_ATOMS: atom_id res chain seq x y z
N MET A 1 5.32 44.30 -11.17
CA MET A 1 3.92 44.69 -11.48
C MET A 1 3.67 44.63 -12.99
N LYS A 2 3.21 43.49 -13.52
CA LYS A 2 2.59 43.40 -14.87
C LYS A 2 1.52 42.31 -14.78
N LYS A 3 0.26 42.73 -14.67
CA LYS A 3 -0.93 41.88 -14.70
C LYS A 3 -1.37 41.73 -16.15
N THR A 4 -1.62 40.52 -16.64
CA THR A 4 -2.59 40.29 -17.73
C THR A 4 -3.22 38.89 -17.58
N LEU A 5 -4.45 38.91 -17.06
CA LEU A 5 -5.48 37.89 -17.22
C LEU A 5 -5.71 37.56 -18.71
N SER A 6 -6.29 36.38 -18.95
CA SER A 6 -7.14 36.04 -20.13
C SER A 6 -6.59 34.94 -21.04
N GLN A 7 -6.65 33.69 -20.57
CA GLN A 7 -6.84 32.53 -21.46
C GLN A 7 -8.01 31.62 -21.05
N LYS A 8 -8.87 32.12 -20.15
CA LYS A 8 -10.21 31.57 -19.98
C LYS A 8 -11.06 32.21 -21.06
N THR A 9 -11.47 31.43 -22.05
CA THR A 9 -12.76 31.44 -22.79
C THR A 9 -12.51 31.12 -24.27
N ARG A 10 -13.34 30.21 -24.80
CA ARG A 10 -13.72 30.02 -26.23
C ARG A 10 -13.10 28.83 -26.96
N ARG A 11 -13.59 27.63 -26.68
CA ARG A 11 -14.19 26.71 -27.67
C ARG A 11 -15.21 25.84 -26.91
N LEU A 12 -16.45 26.29 -26.73
CA LEU A 12 -17.56 26.15 -27.68
C LEU A 12 -17.62 24.72 -28.25
N LEU A 13 -18.34 23.81 -27.58
CA LEU A 13 -19.71 23.39 -27.90
C LEU A 13 -19.82 22.56 -29.20
N ALA A 14 -19.84 21.25 -29.04
CA ALA A 14 -20.53 20.28 -29.90
C ALA A 14 -20.94 19.13 -28.96
N LEU A 15 -22.15 19.13 -28.37
CA LEU A 15 -23.42 18.67 -28.94
C LEU A 15 -23.30 17.34 -29.69
N GLY A 16 -23.79 16.27 -29.04
CA GLY A 16 -24.43 15.13 -29.68
C GLY A 16 -23.65 13.82 -29.64
N MET A 17 -23.98 12.92 -28.70
CA MET A 17 -24.74 11.71 -29.04
C MET A 17 -25.14 10.93 -27.77
N PRO A 18 -26.24 10.15 -27.85
CA PRO A 18 -27.13 9.90 -26.74
C PRO A 18 -26.79 8.64 -25.95
N LEU A 19 -27.20 8.67 -24.67
CA LEU A 19 -27.95 7.63 -23.97
C LEU A 19 -27.99 6.26 -24.69
N VAL A 20 -27.04 5.38 -24.39
CA VAL A 20 -27.28 3.94 -24.56
C VAL A 20 -27.62 3.37 -23.20
N ALA A 21 -28.77 2.73 -23.20
CA ALA A 21 -29.58 2.32 -22.08
C ALA A 21 -28.86 1.39 -21.11
N ALA A 22 -29.32 1.49 -19.87
CA ALA A 22 -29.12 0.57 -18.77
C ALA A 22 -29.26 -0.90 -19.21
N ALA A 23 -28.16 -1.65 -19.11
CA ALA A 23 -28.21 -3.10 -18.97
C ALA A 23 -28.14 -3.43 -17.47
N LEU A 24 -29.32 -3.45 -16.88
CA LEU A 24 -29.65 -4.07 -15.61
C LEU A 24 -29.30 -5.57 -15.69
N VAL A 25 -28.15 -5.99 -15.16
CA VAL A 25 -27.95 -7.42 -14.83
C VAL A 25 -28.26 -7.57 -13.36
N LEU A 26 -29.46 -8.11 -13.13
CA LEU A 26 -30.02 -8.47 -11.84
C LEU A 26 -29.11 -9.47 -11.12
N ALA A 27 -28.92 -9.22 -9.83
CA ALA A 27 -28.42 -10.18 -8.87
C ALA A 27 -29.26 -11.46 -8.90
N SER A 28 -28.61 -12.62 -8.97
CA SER A 28 -29.24 -13.91 -8.64
C SER A 28 -28.73 -14.35 -7.28
N CYS A 29 -29.63 -14.34 -6.29
CA CYS A 29 -29.40 -14.93 -4.98
C CYS A 29 -29.32 -16.47 -5.06
N ALA A 30 -28.63 -17.01 -4.07
CA ALA A 30 -28.25 -18.41 -3.84
C ALA A 30 -29.40 -19.40 -3.59
N GLN A 31 -29.13 -20.71 -3.81
CA GLN A 31 -29.60 -21.84 -2.98
C GLN A 31 -28.81 -23.11 -3.43
N ALA A 32 -27.76 -23.54 -2.72
CA ALA A 32 -27.72 -24.42 -1.52
C ALA A 32 -27.90 -25.93 -1.81
N ALA A 33 -26.88 -26.73 -1.47
CA ALA A 33 -26.99 -28.04 -0.81
C ALA A 33 -25.60 -28.63 -0.46
N SER A 34 -25.29 -28.65 0.83
CA SER A 34 -24.34 -29.51 1.57
C SER A 34 -24.93 -30.96 1.70
N PRO A 35 -24.35 -32.00 2.38
CA PRO A 35 -23.51 -31.95 3.60
C PRO A 35 -22.46 -33.10 3.83
N THR A 36 -21.79 -33.02 5.01
CA THR A 36 -21.28 -34.14 5.87
C THR A 36 -19.82 -34.53 5.66
N SER A 37 -18.91 -34.64 6.66
CA SER A 37 -18.95 -34.76 8.15
C SER A 37 -17.58 -34.27 8.69
N THR A 38 -17.49 -33.45 9.76
CA THR A 38 -17.51 -33.80 11.22
C THR A 38 -16.29 -34.63 11.64
N GLU A 39 -15.34 -34.13 12.46
CA GLU A 39 -15.28 -34.13 13.95
C GLU A 39 -13.98 -33.37 14.36
N ALA A 40 -13.73 -32.72 15.52
CA ALA A 40 -14.34 -32.63 16.85
C ALA A 40 -13.79 -31.33 17.53
N THR A 41 -14.61 -30.46 18.12
CA THR A 41 -15.01 -30.37 19.55
C THR A 41 -14.00 -29.59 20.44
N THR A 42 -14.23 -28.27 20.68
CA THR A 42 -14.78 -27.61 21.92
C THR A 42 -13.70 -27.44 23.02
N THR A 43 -13.47 -26.30 23.72
CA THR A 43 -14.43 -25.49 24.51
C THR A 43 -13.73 -24.27 25.15
N LYS A 44 -14.41 -23.10 25.11
CA LYS A 44 -14.51 -21.98 26.10
C LYS A 44 -13.24 -21.40 26.75
N ASN A 45 -13.12 -20.12 27.12
CA ASN A 45 -14.07 -19.10 27.56
C ASN A 45 -13.27 -17.77 27.58
N THR A 46 -13.78 -16.65 27.05
CA THR A 46 -14.40 -15.54 27.81
C THR A 46 -13.42 -14.62 28.54
N THR A 47 -13.39 -13.33 28.16
CA THR A 47 -13.85 -12.18 28.98
C THR A 47 -13.05 -10.91 28.70
N ALA A 48 -13.76 -9.90 28.17
CA ALA A 48 -13.65 -8.46 28.45
C ALA A 48 -12.40 -7.63 28.11
N ALA A 49 -12.68 -6.33 28.08
CA ALA A 49 -11.81 -5.15 28.06
C ALA A 49 -11.40 -4.68 26.65
N THR A 50 -12.03 -3.63 26.11
CA THR A 50 -11.90 -2.21 26.50
C THR A 50 -10.56 -1.61 26.07
N ALA A 51 -10.64 -0.67 25.13
CA ALA A 51 -9.81 0.51 24.92
C ALA A 51 -8.27 0.43 25.09
N ALA A 52 -7.58 0.71 23.98
CA ALA A 52 -6.34 1.51 23.88
C ALA A 52 -5.95 1.49 22.38
N THR A 53 -5.90 2.56 21.58
CA THR A 53 -5.25 3.87 21.78
C THR A 53 -4.06 3.76 22.71
N THR A 54 -2.87 3.59 22.15
CA THR A 54 -1.54 4.06 22.63
C THR A 54 -0.49 3.22 21.90
N THR A 55 0.08 3.76 20.82
CA THR A 55 1.44 4.33 20.78
C THR A 55 2.52 3.26 20.72
N ASN A 56 3.25 3.21 19.61
CA ASN A 56 4.66 2.82 19.59
C ASN A 56 5.38 3.64 18.52
N THR A 57 5.54 4.93 18.80
CA THR A 57 6.58 5.78 18.22
C THR A 57 7.92 5.19 18.64
N THR A 58 8.60 4.49 17.73
CA THR A 58 10.02 4.16 17.91
C THR A 58 10.80 4.91 16.84
N THR A 59 11.14 6.15 17.17
CA THR A 59 12.09 6.97 16.43
C THR A 59 13.49 6.37 16.63
N THR A 60 13.94 5.53 15.71
CA THR A 60 15.38 5.20 15.58
C THR A 60 16.07 6.32 14.80
N THR A 61 16.54 7.33 15.51
CA THR A 61 17.45 8.35 15.01
C THR A 61 18.88 7.78 14.95
N THR A 62 19.37 7.43 13.76
CA THR A 62 20.81 7.16 13.53
C THR A 62 21.34 8.02 12.38
N THR A 63 21.86 9.19 12.72
CA THR A 63 22.43 10.21 11.81
C THR A 63 23.65 9.69 11.05
N ALA A 64 23.41 9.03 9.91
CA ALA A 64 24.21 8.96 8.68
C ALA A 64 23.44 8.01 7.72
N ALA A 65 22.76 8.55 6.70
CA ALA A 65 21.70 7.85 5.94
C ALA A 65 20.69 7.17 6.89
N THR A 66 19.81 7.96 7.51
CA THR A 66 18.89 7.49 8.56
C THR A 66 17.78 6.62 7.99
N VAL A 67 17.66 5.37 8.46
CA VAL A 67 16.41 4.61 8.36
C VAL A 67 15.38 5.29 9.26
N GLN A 68 14.28 5.75 8.69
CA GLN A 68 13.16 6.34 9.43
C GLN A 68 12.02 5.33 9.48
N LEU A 69 11.65 4.92 10.70
CA LEU A 69 10.43 4.16 10.90
C LEU A 69 9.26 5.14 10.88
N VAL A 70 8.37 4.94 9.92
CA VAL A 70 7.16 5.74 9.72
C VAL A 70 5.95 4.83 9.87
N ASP A 71 4.82 5.39 10.31
CA ASP A 71 3.55 4.69 10.28
C ASP A 71 2.93 4.69 8.86
N ALA A 72 1.78 4.02 8.72
CA ALA A 72 1.13 3.88 7.42
C ALA A 72 0.62 5.21 6.86
N ASP A 73 0.11 6.10 7.70
CA ASP A 73 -0.42 7.40 7.28
C ASP A 73 0.72 8.34 6.87
N GLU A 74 1.82 8.33 7.63
CA GLU A 74 3.04 9.05 7.28
C GLU A 74 3.68 8.52 5.98
N ALA A 75 3.72 7.19 5.79
CA ALA A 75 4.23 6.59 4.55
C ALA A 75 3.40 7.03 3.34
N LEU A 76 2.07 7.04 3.46
CA LEU A 76 1.17 7.55 2.42
C LEU A 76 1.44 9.04 2.14
N ALA A 77 1.57 9.86 3.17
CA ALA A 77 1.91 11.27 3.01
C ALA A 77 3.25 11.45 2.28
N ILE A 78 4.25 10.61 2.55
CA ILE A 78 5.54 10.66 1.83
C ILE A 78 5.35 10.35 0.35
N LEU A 79 4.60 9.30 0.01
CA LEU A 79 4.32 8.90 -1.37
C LEU A 79 3.53 9.99 -2.13
N ASP A 80 2.57 10.64 -1.45
CA ASP A 80 1.77 11.72 -2.04
C ASP A 80 2.59 13.00 -2.30
N ASN A 81 3.51 13.34 -1.39
CA ASN A 81 4.31 14.55 -1.49
C ASN A 81 5.56 14.39 -2.38
N LYS A 82 6.00 13.16 -2.62
CA LYS A 82 7.22 12.84 -3.39
C LYS A 82 6.90 11.85 -4.49
N PRO A 83 6.57 12.33 -5.71
CA PRO A 83 6.15 11.46 -6.81
C PRO A 83 7.28 10.55 -7.34
N ASP A 84 8.53 10.84 -6.99
CA ASP A 84 9.70 10.01 -7.28
C ASP A 84 9.92 8.90 -6.24
N ALA A 85 9.18 8.89 -5.13
CA ALA A 85 9.30 7.88 -4.10
C ALA A 85 8.96 6.49 -4.64
N LEU A 86 9.80 5.51 -4.30
CA LEU A 86 9.55 4.11 -4.64
C LEU A 86 8.98 3.37 -3.45
N LEU A 87 7.80 2.78 -3.64
CA LEU A 87 7.20 1.87 -2.68
C LEU A 87 7.65 0.43 -2.97
N ILE A 88 8.23 -0.25 -1.99
CA ILE A 88 8.79 -1.59 -2.13
C ILE A 88 8.14 -2.55 -1.14
N ASP A 89 7.56 -3.63 -1.65
CA ASP A 89 7.02 -4.74 -0.86
C ASP A 89 8.07 -5.84 -0.75
N VAL A 90 8.55 -6.12 0.47
CA VAL A 90 9.58 -7.16 0.72
C VAL A 90 9.00 -8.51 1.13
N ARG A 91 7.70 -8.71 0.94
CA ARG A 91 7.01 -9.97 1.21
C ARG A 91 7.24 -11.00 0.11
N THR A 92 6.63 -12.18 0.27
CA THR A 92 6.65 -13.23 -0.75
C THR A 92 5.74 -12.88 -1.93
N GLU A 93 6.01 -13.48 -3.09
CA GLU A 93 5.15 -13.32 -4.28
C GLU A 93 3.70 -13.73 -4.03
N ALA A 94 3.47 -14.79 -3.24
CA ALA A 94 2.12 -15.25 -2.94
C ALA A 94 1.34 -14.21 -2.12
N GLU A 95 1.98 -13.60 -1.12
CA GLU A 95 1.39 -12.51 -0.34
C GLU A 95 1.08 -11.29 -1.23
N PHE A 96 2.01 -10.90 -2.10
CA PHE A 96 1.82 -9.78 -3.02
C PHE A 96 0.66 -10.02 -4.00
N LYS A 97 0.57 -11.22 -4.58
CA LYS A 97 -0.52 -11.62 -5.48
C LYS A 97 -1.88 -11.69 -4.78
N SER A 98 -1.91 -11.98 -3.48
CA SER A 98 -3.15 -11.96 -2.69
C SER A 98 -3.68 -10.56 -2.39
N GLY A 99 -2.82 -9.53 -2.54
CA GLY A 99 -3.16 -8.13 -2.30
C GLY A 99 -1.92 -7.33 -1.89
N HIS A 100 -1.74 -6.17 -2.51
CA HIS A 100 -0.63 -5.25 -2.28
C HIS A 100 -1.08 -3.80 -2.52
N ILE A 101 -0.25 -2.85 -2.09
CA ILE A 101 -0.50 -1.43 -2.32
C ILE A 101 -0.23 -1.12 -3.80
N GLU A 102 -1.15 -0.42 -4.47
CA GLU A 102 -0.97 -0.07 -5.88
C GLU A 102 0.32 0.72 -6.10
N GLY A 103 1.04 0.40 -7.17
CA GLY A 103 2.34 1.00 -7.48
C GLY A 103 3.51 0.45 -6.66
N ALA A 104 3.29 -0.48 -5.72
CA ALA A 104 4.37 -1.14 -5.02
C ALA A 104 5.19 -2.07 -5.95
N LEU A 105 6.50 -1.96 -5.87
CA LEU A 105 7.43 -2.89 -6.51
C LEU A 105 7.66 -4.08 -5.58
N LEU A 106 7.40 -5.29 -6.08
CA LEU A 106 7.72 -6.50 -5.32
C LEU A 106 9.23 -6.79 -5.38
N LEU A 107 9.88 -6.77 -4.23
CA LEU A 107 11.28 -7.15 -4.07
C LEU A 107 11.45 -8.00 -2.80
N PRO A 108 11.19 -9.31 -2.86
CA PRO A 108 11.23 -10.18 -1.69
C PRO A 108 12.58 -10.08 -0.99
N ILE A 109 12.59 -10.11 0.35
CA ILE A 109 13.81 -9.93 1.14
C ILE A 109 14.94 -10.90 0.73
N ASP A 110 14.59 -12.13 0.34
CA ASP A 110 15.54 -13.16 -0.10
C ASP A 110 16.25 -12.81 -1.41
N GLN A 111 15.63 -11.96 -2.24
CA GLN A 111 16.18 -11.50 -3.52
C GLN A 111 16.78 -10.09 -3.43
N LEU A 112 16.48 -9.35 -2.37
CA LEU A 112 16.86 -7.94 -2.20
C LEU A 112 18.37 -7.73 -2.35
N GLN A 113 19.18 -8.61 -1.75
CA GLN A 113 20.64 -8.50 -1.79
C GLN A 113 21.21 -8.74 -3.20
N ALA A 114 20.62 -9.65 -3.96
CA ALA A 114 21.03 -9.93 -5.33
C ALA A 114 20.60 -8.81 -6.30
N LYS A 115 19.44 -8.20 -6.04
CA LYS A 115 18.81 -7.18 -6.90
C LYS A 115 19.08 -5.75 -6.46
N LEU A 116 19.98 -5.54 -5.49
CA LEU A 116 20.34 -4.20 -5.01
C LEU A 116 20.81 -3.27 -6.14
N SER A 117 21.38 -3.84 -7.20
CA SER A 117 21.83 -3.10 -8.38
C SER A 117 20.70 -2.59 -9.28
N GLU A 118 19.49 -3.13 -9.15
CA GLU A 118 18.29 -2.71 -9.90
C GLU A 118 17.62 -1.48 -9.26
N LEU A 119 17.93 -1.20 -7.99
CA LEU A 119 17.41 -0.05 -7.27
C LEU A 119 18.19 1.23 -7.63
N PRO A 120 17.55 2.41 -7.55
CA PRO A 120 18.24 3.67 -7.77
C PRO A 120 19.40 3.81 -6.78
N LYS A 121 20.60 3.99 -7.31
CA LYS A 121 21.82 4.25 -6.53
C LYS A 121 21.86 5.69 -6.00
N ASP A 122 20.98 6.54 -6.52
CA ASP A 122 20.86 7.92 -6.08
C ASP A 122 20.14 7.96 -4.73
N LYS A 123 20.82 8.50 -3.71
CA LYS A 123 20.25 8.68 -2.36
C LYS A 123 19.22 9.81 -2.31
N ALA A 124 19.00 10.55 -3.40
CA ALA A 124 17.96 11.56 -3.53
C ALA A 124 16.55 10.95 -3.64
N THR A 125 16.44 9.75 -4.22
CA THR A 125 15.15 9.06 -4.34
C THR A 125 14.78 8.41 -3.01
N PRO A 126 13.65 8.76 -2.40
CA PRO A 126 13.21 8.13 -1.16
C PRO A 126 12.64 6.72 -1.45
N LEU A 127 13.13 5.72 -0.71
CA LEU A 127 12.62 4.35 -0.75
C LEU A 127 11.74 4.11 0.48
N VAL A 128 10.47 3.78 0.24
CA VAL A 128 9.52 3.37 1.27
C VAL A 128 9.38 1.86 1.20
N VAL A 129 9.79 1.16 2.26
CA VAL A 129 9.81 -0.31 2.28
C VAL A 129 8.84 -0.82 3.32
N TYR A 130 7.95 -1.74 2.95
CA TYR A 130 6.96 -2.29 3.88
C TYR A 130 6.88 -3.81 3.84
N CYS A 131 6.35 -4.38 4.92
CA CYS A 131 5.98 -5.78 5.00
C CYS A 131 4.74 -5.95 5.89
N ARG A 132 4.31 -7.19 6.15
CA ARG A 132 3.10 -7.46 6.94
C ARG A 132 3.18 -6.97 8.40
N SER A 133 4.36 -7.02 9.03
CA SER A 133 4.50 -6.82 10.48
C SER A 133 5.68 -5.92 10.90
N GLY A 134 6.39 -5.32 9.95
CA GLY A 134 7.56 -4.47 10.22
C GLY A 134 8.92 -5.20 10.28
N ASN A 135 8.97 -6.48 10.66
CA ASN A 135 10.26 -7.18 10.85
C ASN A 135 11.08 -7.30 9.56
N ARG A 136 10.47 -7.78 8.47
CA ARG A 136 11.18 -7.95 7.19
C ARG A 136 11.61 -6.60 6.59
N SER A 137 10.75 -5.57 6.71
CA SER A 137 11.06 -4.23 6.21
C SER A 137 12.18 -3.56 7.02
N ALA A 138 12.27 -3.79 8.34
CA ALA A 138 13.38 -3.30 9.14
C ALA A 138 14.72 -3.94 8.74
N THR A 139 14.75 -5.25 8.48
CA THR A 139 15.95 -5.91 7.94
C THR A 139 16.29 -5.43 6.54
N ALA A 140 15.28 -5.28 5.67
CA ALA A 140 15.47 -4.75 4.32
C ALA A 140 16.05 -3.33 4.33
N ALA A 141 15.57 -2.47 5.21
CA ALA A 141 16.08 -1.10 5.36
C ALA A 141 17.56 -1.07 5.75
N GLN A 142 18.02 -2.01 6.58
CA GLN A 142 19.45 -2.13 6.92
C GLN A 142 20.31 -2.61 5.74
N ILE A 143 19.77 -3.47 4.87
CA ILE A 143 20.46 -3.95 3.66
C ILE A 143 20.63 -2.82 2.63
N LEU A 144 19.74 -1.82 2.66
CA LEU A 144 19.69 -0.72 1.68
C LEU A 144 20.56 0.50 2.04
N LEU A 145 21.22 0.52 3.20
CA LEU A 145 22.07 1.63 3.65
C LEU A 145 23.46 1.67 2.96
#